data_AF-A0A933MYN1-F1
#
_entry.id   AF-A0A933MYN1-F1
#
_cell.length_a   1.000
_cell.length_b   1.000
_cell.length_c   1.000
_cell.angle_alpha   90.00
_cell.angle_beta   90.00
_cell.angle_gamma   90.00
#
_symmetry.space_group_name_H-M   'P 1'
#
loop_
_entity.id
_entity.type
_entity.pdbx_description
1 polymer ?
#
loop_
_entity_poly.entity_id
_entity_poly.type
_entity_poly.pdbx_seq_one_letter_code
_entity_poly.pdbx_strand_id
1 'polypeptide(L)'
;MRIPIFVSRPTTLNPKQHAAYKIILEELERFGMEERRLGGSDYPTELPLKEVLVLARHCAGGIILGFEQLCVQSGIRKRGTPREQNLERPIAIPTAWNNLEAGILFGLQLPLLVFKEEDISDGVFDPGVSDAFIHRMPDAEMAVEERMALSSVFMKWQAKVRELYYR
;
A
#
# COMPACT_ATOMS: atom_id res chain seq x y z
N MET A 1 -21.01 2.56 12.22
CA MET A 1 -19.83 1.69 12.28
C MET A 1 -19.02 1.95 11.02
N ARG A 2 -17.72 2.24 11.14
CA ARG A 2 -16.85 2.46 9.97
C ARG A 2 -16.38 1.11 9.43
N ILE A 3 -16.10 1.03 8.13
CA ILE A 3 -15.63 -0.22 7.50
C ILE A 3 -14.12 -0.34 7.72
N PRO A 4 -13.63 -1.44 8.33
CA PRO A 4 -12.21 -1.62 8.63
C PRO A 4 -11.40 -1.93 7.35
N ILE A 5 -10.34 -1.18 7.13
CA ILE A 5 -9.42 -1.32 6.00
C ILE A 5 -8.01 -1.58 6.51
N PHE A 6 -7.38 -2.65 6.04
CA PHE A 6 -5.99 -2.92 6.36
C PHE A 6 -5.10 -1.93 5.61
N VAL A 7 -4.27 -1.14 6.32
CA VAL A 7 -3.34 -0.21 5.67
C VAL A 7 -1.90 -0.62 5.94
N SER A 8 -1.22 -1.07 4.89
CA SER A 8 0.18 -1.47 4.92
C SER A 8 1.09 -0.26 4.67
N ARG A 9 1.89 0.13 5.67
CA ARG A 9 2.89 1.19 5.56
C ARG A 9 4.06 0.93 6.52
N PRO A 10 5.28 1.41 6.22
CA PRO A 10 6.41 1.33 7.16
C PRO A 10 6.14 2.08 8.48
N THR A 11 6.82 1.76 9.58
CA THR A 11 6.56 2.41 10.86
C THR A 11 6.85 3.91 10.83
N THR A 12 8.01 4.28 10.28
CA THR A 12 8.52 5.67 10.27
C THR A 12 8.34 6.30 8.89
N LEU A 13 7.83 7.53 8.86
CA LEU A 13 7.69 8.33 7.63
C LEU A 13 8.42 9.65 7.80
N ASN A 14 8.97 10.16 6.69
CA ASN A 14 9.39 11.56 6.62
C ASN A 14 8.17 12.50 6.47
N PRO A 15 8.33 13.83 6.60
CA PRO A 15 7.21 14.77 6.51
C PRO A 15 6.41 14.70 5.21
N LYS A 16 7.08 14.51 4.06
CA LYS A 16 6.42 14.41 2.75
C LYS A 16 5.55 13.15 2.66
N GLN A 17 6.11 12.02 3.07
CA GLN A 17 5.41 10.73 3.14
C GLN A 17 4.22 10.79 4.10
N HIS A 18 4.39 11.47 5.24
CA HIS A 18 3.32 11.64 6.21
C HIS A 18 2.17 12.51 5.65
N ALA A 19 2.49 13.56 4.89
CA ALA A 19 1.48 14.37 4.21
C ALA A 19 0.69 13.56 3.18
N ALA A 20 1.37 12.77 2.35
CA ALA A 20 0.73 11.87 1.40
C ALA A 20 -0.20 10.85 2.09
N TYR A 21 0.28 10.25 3.18
CA TYR A 21 -0.51 9.33 4.00
C TYR A 21 -1.76 9.99 4.59
N LYS A 22 -1.69 11.23 5.04
CA LYS A 22 -2.87 11.97 5.54
C LYS A 22 -3.95 12.13 4.46
N ILE A 23 -3.57 12.44 3.23
CA ILE A 23 -4.52 12.57 2.11
C ILE A 23 -5.25 11.23 1.88
N ILE A 24 -4.54 10.11 1.95
CA ILE A 24 -5.12 8.77 1.85
C ILE A 24 -6.12 8.51 2.99
N LEU A 25 -5.79 8.90 4.23
CA LEU A 25 -6.70 8.77 5.36
C LEU A 25 -7.95 9.63 5.21
N GLU A 26 -7.81 10.87 4.76
CA GLU A 26 -8.95 11.76 4.51
C GLU A 26 -9.93 11.16 3.49
N GLU A 27 -9.43 10.52 2.42
CA GLU A 27 -10.27 9.81 1.46
C GLU A 27 -10.96 8.58 2.10
N LEU A 28 -10.26 7.80 2.93
CA LEU A 28 -10.90 6.70 3.68
C LEU A 28 -12.04 7.20 4.58
N GLU A 29 -11.79 8.25 5.36
CA GLU A 29 -12.78 8.82 6.27
C GLU A 29 -14.00 9.35 5.54
N ARG A 30 -13.80 10.01 4.40
CA ARG A 30 -14.86 10.51 3.52
C ARG A 30 -15.81 9.39 3.07
N PHE A 31 -15.30 8.19 2.85
CA PHE A 31 -16.10 7.02 2.49
C PHE A 31 -16.57 6.20 3.70
N GLY A 32 -16.44 6.70 4.93
CA GLY A 32 -16.87 6.01 6.15
C GLY A 32 -16.05 4.77 6.48
N MET A 33 -14.79 4.77 6.07
CA MET A 33 -13.81 3.70 6.31
C MET A 33 -12.82 4.12 7.39
N GLU A 34 -12.19 3.14 8.03
CA GLU A 34 -11.17 3.38 9.04
C GLU A 34 -9.96 2.47 8.83
N GLU A 35 -8.77 3.01 9.11
CA GLU A 35 -7.53 2.24 9.05
C GLU A 35 -7.43 1.24 10.20
N ARG A 36 -6.93 0.05 9.86
CA ARG A 36 -6.47 -1.00 10.77
C ARG A 36 -5.01 -1.31 10.45
N ARG A 37 -4.12 -1.24 11.45
CA ARG A 37 -2.69 -1.48 11.27
C ARG A 37 -2.03 -2.06 12.53
N LEU A 38 -1.18 -3.06 12.32
CA LEU A 38 -0.28 -3.59 13.35
C LEU A 38 0.80 -2.58 13.77
N GLY A 39 1.10 -2.56 15.07
CA GLY A 39 2.01 -1.60 15.69
C GLY A 39 1.53 -0.13 15.59
N GLY A 40 0.26 0.08 15.25
CA GLY A 40 -0.39 1.39 15.23
C GLY A 40 -1.65 1.36 16.10
N SER A 41 -2.72 0.75 15.58
CA SER A 41 -3.98 0.55 16.31
C SER A 41 -4.05 -0.81 17.02
N ASP A 42 -3.26 -1.80 16.59
CA ASP A 42 -3.24 -3.15 17.15
C ASP A 42 -1.80 -3.56 17.56
N TYR A 43 -1.59 -3.93 18.83
CA TYR A 43 -0.27 -4.30 19.37
C TYR A 43 -0.12 -5.82 19.54
N PRO A 44 1.02 -6.42 19.10
CA PRO A 44 1.22 -7.85 19.17
C PRO A 44 1.25 -8.48 20.57
N THR A 45 0.64 -9.65 20.71
CA THR A 45 0.87 -10.61 21.82
C THR A 45 1.42 -11.95 21.34
N GLU A 46 1.38 -12.24 20.02
CA GLU A 46 1.85 -13.46 19.38
C GLU A 46 2.89 -13.17 18.25
N LEU A 47 3.17 -14.17 17.40
CA LEU A 47 4.04 -14.04 16.23
C LEU A 47 3.46 -13.02 15.22
N PRO A 48 4.22 -11.99 14.81
CA PRO A 48 3.71 -10.87 14.01
C PRO A 48 2.96 -11.27 12.73
N LEU A 49 3.41 -12.33 12.04
CA LEU A 49 2.75 -12.81 10.81
C LEU A 49 1.35 -13.36 11.04
N LYS A 50 1.15 -14.06 12.16
CA LYS A 50 -0.17 -14.61 12.51
C LYS A 50 -1.14 -13.48 12.79
N GLU A 51 -0.67 -12.42 13.42
CA GLU A 51 -1.48 -11.25 13.71
C GLU A 51 -1.83 -10.44 12.47
N VAL A 52 -0.91 -10.32 11.50
CA VAL A 52 -1.23 -9.70 10.20
C VAL A 52 -2.42 -10.42 9.58
N LEU A 53 -2.39 -11.75 9.57
CA LEU A 53 -3.48 -12.56 9.03
C LEU A 53 -4.78 -12.38 9.82
N VAL A 54 -4.72 -12.37 11.15
CA VAL A 54 -5.90 -12.14 12.00
C VAL A 54 -6.49 -10.76 11.74
N LEU A 55 -5.67 -9.72 11.75
CA LEU A 55 -6.10 -8.35 11.48
C LEU A 55 -6.71 -8.22 10.08
N ALA A 56 -6.06 -8.79 9.07
CA ALA A 56 -6.53 -8.78 7.69
C ALA A 56 -7.90 -9.47 7.56
N ARG A 57 -8.16 -10.57 8.27
CA ARG A 57 -9.47 -11.26 8.27
C ARG A 57 -10.60 -10.43 8.85
N HIS A 58 -10.29 -9.43 9.67
CA HIS A 58 -11.28 -8.49 10.21
C HIS A 58 -11.45 -7.23 9.35
N CYS A 59 -10.74 -7.13 8.22
CA CYS A 59 -10.83 -6.02 7.29
C CYS A 59 -11.66 -6.39 6.06
N ALA A 60 -12.28 -5.38 5.43
CA ALA A 60 -13.08 -5.53 4.21
C ALA A 60 -12.28 -5.24 2.92
N GLY A 61 -11.05 -4.77 3.05
CA GLY A 61 -10.19 -4.34 1.96
C GLY A 61 -8.79 -4.02 2.47
N GLY A 62 -7.86 -3.81 1.54
CA GLY A 62 -6.48 -3.47 1.84
C GLY A 62 -5.94 -2.33 0.99
N ILE A 63 -5.16 -1.45 1.62
CA ILE A 63 -4.37 -0.42 0.95
C ILE A 63 -2.89 -0.66 1.23
N ILE A 64 -2.07 -0.68 0.18
CA ILE A 64 -0.62 -0.83 0.28
C ILE A 64 0.06 0.48 -0.08
N LEU A 65 0.84 1.03 0.85
CA LEU A 65 1.58 2.28 0.67
C LEU A 65 3.07 2.00 0.58
N GLY A 66 3.58 1.96 -0.66
CA GLY A 66 4.99 1.89 -0.98
C GLY A 66 5.65 3.24 -0.78
N PHE A 67 6.24 3.43 0.40
CA PHE A 67 7.12 4.55 0.71
C PHE A 67 8.57 4.07 0.73
N GLU A 68 9.50 4.90 0.25
CA GLU A 68 10.93 4.64 0.29
C GLU A 68 11.36 4.45 1.75
N GLN A 69 12.07 3.35 2.00
CA GLN A 69 12.74 3.05 3.27
C GLN A 69 14.24 2.86 3.09
N LEU A 70 14.67 2.55 1.87
CA LEU A 70 16.07 2.39 1.50
C LEU A 70 16.29 2.95 0.09
N CYS A 71 17.22 3.89 -0.03
CA CYS A 71 17.71 4.39 -1.31
C CYS A 71 19.01 3.67 -1.67
N VAL A 72 19.04 2.99 -2.82
CA VAL A 72 20.24 2.32 -3.34
C VAL A 72 20.81 3.14 -4.48
N GLN A 73 21.95 3.80 -4.24
CA GLN A 73 22.58 4.68 -5.22
C GLN A 73 23.33 3.91 -6.32
N SER A 74 23.87 2.73 -6.01
CA SER A 74 24.54 1.86 -6.99
C SER A 74 24.46 0.39 -6.56
N GLY A 75 24.51 -0.51 -7.54
CA GLY A 75 24.38 -1.94 -7.28
C GLY A 75 24.19 -2.76 -8.56
N ILE A 76 24.08 -4.08 -8.39
CA ILE A 76 23.90 -5.04 -9.48
C ILE A 76 22.61 -5.83 -9.20
N ARG A 77 21.63 -5.74 -10.10
CA ARG A 77 20.42 -6.59 -10.08
C ARG A 77 20.74 -7.96 -10.66
N LYS A 78 20.21 -9.01 -10.02
CA LYS A 78 20.29 -10.42 -10.49
C LYS A 78 21.71 -10.84 -10.86
N ARG A 79 22.67 -10.50 -9.99
CA ARG A 79 24.09 -10.81 -10.14
C ARG A 79 24.31 -12.31 -10.41
N GLY A 80 25.15 -12.64 -11.37
CA GLY A 80 25.49 -14.00 -11.80
C GLY A 80 24.43 -14.65 -12.70
N THR A 81 23.46 -13.90 -13.21
CA THR A 81 22.41 -14.44 -14.11
C THR A 81 22.52 -13.84 -15.52
N PRO A 82 21.92 -14.47 -16.56
CA PRO A 82 21.84 -13.87 -17.90
C PRO A 82 21.07 -12.53 -17.97
N ARG A 83 20.37 -12.15 -16.89
CA ARG A 83 19.66 -10.88 -16.74
C ARG A 83 20.34 -9.97 -15.72
N GLU A 84 21.63 -10.17 -15.46
CA GLU A 84 22.43 -9.27 -14.65
C GLU A 84 22.42 -7.86 -15.26
N GLN A 85 22.16 -6.87 -14.42
CA GLN A 85 22.11 -5.46 -14.84
C GLN A 85 22.69 -4.58 -13.74
N ASN A 86 23.58 -3.67 -14.11
CA ASN A 86 23.98 -2.59 -13.22
C ASN A 86 22.81 -1.63 -13.05
N LEU A 87 22.67 -1.04 -11.86
CA LEU A 87 21.71 0.03 -11.64
C LEU A 87 22.15 1.27 -12.39
N GLU A 88 21.35 1.70 -13.36
CA GLU A 88 21.59 2.90 -14.16
C GLU A 88 21.18 4.19 -13.43
N ARG A 89 20.21 4.07 -12.51
CA ARG A 89 19.71 5.15 -11.65
C ARG A 89 19.48 4.65 -10.23
N PRO A 90 19.47 5.54 -9.22
CA PRO A 90 19.07 5.16 -7.87
C PRO A 90 17.70 4.47 -7.87
N ILE A 91 17.53 3.50 -6.99
CA ILE A 91 16.23 2.85 -6.78
C ILE A 91 15.78 3.01 -5.35
N ALA A 92 14.48 3.16 -5.17
CA ALA A 92 13.84 3.19 -3.88
C ALA A 92 13.30 1.79 -3.55
N ILE A 93 13.62 1.30 -2.35
CA ILE A 93 13.12 0.02 -1.85
C ILE A 93 12.14 0.30 -0.70
N PRO A 94 10.88 -0.18 -0.79
CA PRO A 94 9.91 -0.08 0.28
C PRO A 94 10.19 -1.11 1.38
N THR A 95 9.37 -1.11 2.42
CA THR A 95 9.40 -2.19 3.41
C THR A 95 9.00 -3.52 2.77
N ALA A 96 9.74 -4.59 3.08
CA ALA A 96 9.41 -5.95 2.62
C ALA A 96 8.01 -6.41 3.10
N TRP A 97 7.52 -5.83 4.21
CA TRP A 97 6.18 -6.06 4.73
C TRP A 97 5.07 -5.72 3.73
N ASN A 98 5.26 -4.71 2.86
CA ASN A 98 4.26 -4.38 1.85
C ASN A 98 3.94 -5.58 0.95
N ASN A 99 4.95 -6.31 0.48
CA ASN A 99 4.76 -7.48 -0.37
C ASN A 99 4.09 -8.64 0.39
N LEU A 100 4.48 -8.82 1.65
CA LEU A 100 3.94 -9.89 2.50
C LEU A 100 2.46 -9.65 2.82
N GLU A 101 2.12 -8.45 3.28
CA GLU A 101 0.76 -8.05 3.64
C GLU A 101 -0.14 -8.05 2.41
N ALA A 102 0.34 -7.52 1.27
CA ALA A 102 -0.38 -7.62 0.00
C ALA A 102 -0.68 -9.07 -0.40
N GLY A 103 0.30 -9.97 -0.27
CA GLY A 103 0.10 -11.39 -0.57
C GLY A 103 -0.95 -12.05 0.33
N ILE A 104 -0.98 -11.71 1.61
CA ILE A 104 -2.02 -12.19 2.56
C ILE A 104 -3.39 -11.66 2.16
N LEU A 105 -3.50 -10.35 1.94
CA LEU A 105 -4.76 -9.70 1.57
C LEU A 105 -5.31 -10.25 0.24
N PHE A 106 -4.44 -10.47 -0.75
CA PHE A 106 -4.78 -11.12 -2.00
C PHE A 106 -5.26 -12.56 -1.79
N GLY A 107 -4.56 -13.34 -0.96
CA GLY A 107 -4.96 -14.71 -0.60
C GLY A 107 -6.31 -14.79 0.12
N LEU A 108 -6.69 -13.74 0.86
CA LEU A 108 -8.00 -13.57 1.47
C LEU A 108 -9.07 -13.02 0.51
N GLN A 109 -8.73 -12.81 -0.77
CA GLN A 109 -9.62 -12.25 -1.79
C GLN A 109 -10.18 -10.86 -1.44
N LEU A 110 -9.43 -10.07 -0.68
CA LEU A 110 -9.82 -8.72 -0.32
C LEU A 110 -9.54 -7.73 -1.46
N PRO A 111 -10.42 -6.75 -1.72
CA PRO A 111 -10.13 -5.68 -2.67
C PRO A 111 -8.87 -4.90 -2.29
N LEU A 112 -7.90 -4.85 -3.20
CA LEU A 112 -6.61 -4.18 -3.01
C LEU A 112 -6.51 -2.88 -3.79
N LEU A 113 -5.92 -1.87 -3.14
CA LEU A 113 -5.51 -0.61 -3.76
C LEU A 113 -4.05 -0.33 -3.38
N VAL A 114 -3.20 -0.02 -4.37
CA VAL A 114 -1.75 0.08 -4.16
C VAL A 114 -1.29 1.47 -4.58
N PHE A 115 -0.55 2.15 -3.71
CA PHE A 115 0.12 3.42 -4.00
C PHE A 115 1.62 3.25 -3.85
N LYS A 116 2.40 3.90 -4.71
CA LYS A 116 3.86 3.88 -4.63
C LYS A 116 4.48 5.24 -4.96
N GLU A 117 5.62 5.52 -4.34
CA GLU A 117 6.54 6.56 -4.82
C GLU A 117 7.13 6.17 -6.19
N GLU A 118 7.65 7.15 -6.92
CA GLU A 118 7.98 7.02 -8.34
C GLU A 118 9.02 5.92 -8.61
N ASP A 119 10.10 5.90 -7.83
CA ASP A 119 11.25 5.00 -8.00
C ASP A 119 11.07 3.60 -7.38
N ILE A 120 9.92 3.34 -6.78
CA ILE A 120 9.59 2.02 -6.22
C ILE A 120 9.06 1.12 -7.33
N SER A 121 9.57 -0.10 -7.39
CA SER A 121 9.16 -1.11 -8.37
C SER A 121 9.29 -2.50 -7.76
N ASP A 122 8.97 -3.54 -8.55
CA ASP A 122 9.02 -4.96 -8.19
C ASP A 122 7.88 -5.42 -7.23
N GLY A 123 7.62 -6.72 -7.22
CA GLY A 123 6.62 -7.35 -6.33
C GLY A 123 5.20 -6.84 -6.57
N VAL A 124 4.50 -6.47 -5.49
CA VAL A 124 3.14 -5.91 -5.57
C VAL A 124 3.08 -4.57 -6.33
N PHE A 125 4.22 -3.90 -6.49
CA PHE A 125 4.30 -2.59 -7.16
C PHE A 125 4.58 -2.69 -8.67
N ASP A 126 4.73 -3.91 -9.22
CA ASP A 126 4.97 -4.13 -10.64
C ASP A 126 3.64 -4.15 -11.43
N PRO A 127 3.48 -3.28 -12.45
CA PRO A 127 2.28 -3.26 -13.28
C PRO A 127 1.98 -4.64 -13.91
N GLY A 128 0.83 -5.22 -13.55
CA GLY A 128 0.35 -6.49 -14.12
C GLY A 128 0.61 -7.74 -13.27
N VAL A 129 1.24 -7.62 -12.10
CA VAL A 129 1.41 -8.76 -11.17
C VAL A 129 0.15 -9.08 -10.36
N SER A 130 -0.75 -8.10 -10.18
CA SER A 130 -2.03 -8.31 -9.50
C SER A 130 -3.15 -7.50 -10.15
N ASP A 131 -4.40 -7.88 -9.89
CA ASP A 131 -5.59 -7.06 -10.22
C ASP A 131 -5.67 -5.75 -9.42
N ALA A 132 -4.70 -5.50 -8.52
CA ALA A 132 -4.64 -4.27 -7.75
C ALA A 132 -4.24 -3.11 -8.68
N PHE A 133 -5.04 -2.05 -8.65
CA PHE A 133 -4.71 -0.83 -9.37
C PHE A 133 -3.55 -0.14 -8.64
N ILE A 134 -2.41 -0.02 -9.33
CA ILE A 134 -1.21 0.65 -8.83
C ILE A 134 -1.27 2.12 -9.23
N HIS A 135 -1.25 3.00 -8.24
CA HIS A 135 -1.33 4.45 -8.39
C HIS A 135 -0.05 5.12 -7.88
N ARG A 136 0.22 6.31 -8.39
CA ARG A 136 1.25 7.19 -7.84
C ARG A 136 0.79 7.69 -6.48
N MET A 137 1.72 7.79 -5.53
CA MET A 137 1.46 8.37 -4.22
C MET A 137 0.97 9.82 -4.38
N PRO A 138 -0.08 10.27 -3.66
CA PRO A 138 -0.55 11.64 -3.77
C PRO A 138 0.47 12.63 -3.21
N ASP A 139 0.54 13.81 -3.82
CA ASP A 139 1.33 14.93 -3.32
C ASP A 139 0.40 15.94 -2.63
N ALA A 140 0.89 16.63 -1.60
CA ALA A 140 0.14 17.68 -0.92
C ALA A 140 -0.17 18.86 -1.84
N GLU A 141 0.71 19.11 -2.81
CA GLU A 141 0.59 20.19 -3.79
C GLU A 141 -0.05 19.73 -5.11
N MET A 142 -0.69 18.55 -5.12
CA MET A 142 -1.31 17.99 -6.32
C MET A 142 -2.41 18.90 -6.89
N ALA A 143 -2.51 18.93 -8.22
CA ALA A 143 -3.52 19.73 -8.92
C ALA A 143 -4.95 19.24 -8.63
N VAL A 144 -5.95 20.09 -8.87
CA VAL A 144 -7.37 19.76 -8.62
C VAL A 144 -7.78 18.53 -9.44
N GLU A 145 -7.30 18.43 -10.68
CA GLU A 145 -7.56 17.31 -11.58
C GLU A 145 -7.00 16.00 -11.01
N GLU A 146 -5.79 16.02 -10.46
CA GLU A 146 -5.16 14.85 -9.85
C GLU A 146 -5.90 14.43 -8.57
N ARG A 147 -6.36 15.40 -7.77
CA ARG A 147 -7.20 15.14 -6.60
C ARG A 147 -8.55 14.52 -6.98
N MET A 148 -9.19 15.00 -8.04
CA MET A 148 -10.42 14.40 -8.56
C MET A 148 -10.20 12.98 -9.08
N ALA A 149 -9.07 12.73 -9.75
CA ALA A 149 -8.69 11.40 -10.19
C ALA A 149 -8.49 10.46 -8.99
N LEU A 150 -7.82 10.91 -7.94
CA LEU A 150 -7.66 10.17 -6.68
C LEU A 150 -9.01 9.82 -6.06
N SER A 151 -9.92 10.79 -5.88
CA SER A 151 -11.25 10.52 -5.33
C SER A 151 -12.04 9.52 -6.20
N SER A 152 -11.88 9.57 -7.52
CA SER A 152 -12.53 8.63 -8.44
C SER A 152 -12.01 7.20 -8.29
N VAL A 153 -10.71 7.05 -8.06
CA VAL A 153 -10.06 5.76 -7.75
C VAL A 153 -10.64 5.18 -6.46
N PHE A 154 -10.71 5.97 -5.39
CA PHE A 154 -11.31 5.56 -4.13
C PHE A 154 -12.78 5.19 -4.29
N MET A 155 -13.56 5.99 -5.02
CA MET A 155 -14.99 5.73 -5.28
C MET A 155 -15.23 4.38 -5.96
N LYS A 156 -14.37 3.99 -6.92
CA LYS A 156 -14.44 2.71 -7.60
C LYS A 156 -14.00 1.55 -6.71
N TRP A 157 -12.88 1.71 -5.98
CA TRP A 157 -12.37 0.67 -5.10
C TRP A 157 -13.30 0.40 -3.91
N GLN A 158 -13.82 1.45 -3.26
CA GLN A 158 -14.70 1.32 -2.10
C GLN A 158 -16.01 0.59 -2.42
N ALA A 159 -16.48 0.64 -3.67
CA ALA A 159 -17.66 -0.11 -4.09
C ALA A 159 -17.45 -1.62 -3.96
N LYS A 160 -16.26 -2.13 -4.35
CA LYS A 160 -15.87 -3.54 -4.19
C LYS A 160 -15.76 -3.92 -2.71
N VAL A 161 -15.18 -3.03 -1.90
CA VAL A 161 -15.05 -3.22 -0.44
C VAL A 161 -16.43 -3.36 0.21
N ARG A 162 -17.37 -2.48 -0.14
CA ARG A 162 -18.74 -2.53 0.41
C ARG A 162 -19.49 -3.77 -0.02
N GLU A 163 -19.36 -4.18 -1.28
CA GLU A 163 -19.95 -5.43 -1.76
C GLU A 163 -19.48 -6.62 -0.91
N LEU A 164 -18.18 -6.68 -0.60
CA LEU A 164 -17.65 -7.75 0.24
C LEU A 164 -18.09 -7.62 1.71
N TYR A 165 -18.11 -6.41 2.27
CA TYR A 165 -18.43 -6.18 3.68
C TYR A 165 -19.89 -6.49 4.05
N TYR A 166 -20.82 -6.27 3.13
CA TYR A 166 -22.26 -6.49 3.35
C TYR A 166 -22.78 -7.83 2.80
N ARG A 167 -21.89 -8.68 2.28
CA ARG A 167 -22.21 -10.09 1.99
C ARG A 167 -22.34 -10.88 3.28
#